data_AF-A0A164IA90-F1
#
_entry.id   AF-A0A164IA90-F1
#
_cell.length_a   1.000
_cell.length_b   1.000
_cell.length_c   1.000
_cell.angle_alpha   90.00
_cell.angle_beta   90.00
_cell.angle_gamma   90.00
#
_symmetry.space_group_name_H-M   'P 1'
#
loop_
_entity.id
_entity.type
_entity.pdbx_description
1 polymer ?
#
loop_
_entity_poly.entity_id
_entity_poly.type
_entity_poly.pdbx_seq_one_letter_code
_entity_poly.pdbx_strand_id
1 'polypeptide(L)'
;MTGTGSDGVSIDVAGVASLAAEMRRSAETIAQHAGRLDAQLFGTGRGGAESEAGRNYAAHGEAVHAGLERISHWLRQWSRAVSATADALGTAGVDYSTTERENARRIAAAGNQ
;
A
#
# COMPACT_ATOMS: atom_id res chain seq x y z
N MET A 1 36.41 -13.91 -30.48
CA MET A 1 36.34 -12.91 -29.39
C MET A 1 35.81 -11.62 -30.01
N THR A 2 34.50 -11.39 -29.88
CA THR A 2 33.81 -10.15 -30.25
C THR A 2 32.76 -9.92 -29.17
N GLY A 3 33.01 -8.93 -28.32
CA GLY A 3 32.21 -8.66 -27.13
C GLY A 3 31.08 -7.66 -27.36
N THR A 4 30.20 -7.68 -26.34
CA THR A 4 29.37 -6.60 -25.77
C THR A 4 28.11 -6.12 -26.50
N GLY A 5 26.97 -6.36 -25.83
CA GLY A 5 25.64 -5.75 -26.03
C GLY A 5 24.57 -6.83 -26.00
N SER A 6 23.81 -7.11 -24.93
CA SER A 6 23.29 -6.26 -23.85
C SER A 6 23.06 -7.09 -22.58
N ASP A 7 23.88 -6.90 -21.54
CA ASP A 7 23.48 -7.30 -20.18
C ASP A 7 22.55 -6.23 -19.58
N GLY A 8 21.59 -5.78 -20.37
CA GLY A 8 20.58 -4.84 -19.95
C GLY A 8 19.63 -5.55 -19.01
N VAL A 9 19.73 -5.27 -17.72
CA VAL A 9 18.70 -5.64 -16.74
C VAL A 9 17.40 -4.99 -17.20
N SER A 10 16.54 -5.74 -17.90
CA SER A 10 15.22 -5.30 -18.33
C SER A 10 14.23 -5.45 -17.17
N ILE A 11 13.59 -4.35 -16.79
CA ILE A 11 12.47 -4.39 -15.83
C ILE A 11 11.20 -4.81 -16.57
N ASP A 12 10.51 -5.82 -16.05
CA ASP A 12 9.14 -6.11 -16.44
C ASP A 12 8.20 -5.01 -15.94
N VAL A 13 8.03 -3.97 -16.76
CA VAL A 13 7.18 -2.82 -16.47
C VAL A 13 5.73 -3.25 -16.22
N ALA A 14 5.24 -4.27 -16.93
CA ALA A 14 3.88 -4.79 -16.75
C ALA A 14 3.74 -5.51 -15.40
N GLY A 15 4.75 -6.28 -15.00
CA GLY A 15 4.84 -6.90 -13.68
C GLY A 15 4.87 -5.87 -12.55
N VAL A 16 5.69 -4.80 -12.68
CA VAL A 16 5.75 -3.70 -11.71
C VAL A 16 4.42 -2.96 -11.60
N ALA A 17 3.77 -2.68 -12.73
CA ALA A 17 2.45 -2.04 -12.74
C ALA A 17 1.38 -2.91 -12.06
N SER A 18 1.40 -4.22 -12.31
CA SER A 18 0.50 -5.19 -11.68
C SER A 18 0.71 -5.27 -10.17
N LEU A 19 1.97 -5.36 -9.72
CA LEU A 19 2.33 -5.34 -8.31
C LEU A 19 1.86 -4.05 -7.62
N ALA A 20 2.09 -2.89 -8.25
CA ALA A 20 1.62 -1.62 -7.72
C ALA A 20 0.09 -1.60 -7.58
N ALA A 21 -0.65 -2.15 -8.54
CA ALA A 21 -2.11 -2.25 -8.46
C ALA A 21 -2.58 -3.19 -7.32
N GLU A 22 -1.90 -4.32 -7.12
CA GLU A 22 -2.20 -5.25 -6.01
C GLU A 22 -1.91 -4.62 -4.64
N MET A 23 -0.82 -3.84 -4.54
CA MET A 23 -0.49 -3.10 -3.33
C MET A 23 -1.56 -2.04 -3.02
N ARG A 24 -2.04 -1.29 -4.01
CA ARG A 24 -3.16 -0.34 -3.81
C ARG A 24 -4.42 -1.03 -3.32
N ARG A 25 -4.79 -2.17 -3.91
CA ARG A 25 -5.95 -2.97 -3.46
C ARG A 25 -5.78 -3.46 -2.02
N SER A 26 -4.56 -3.85 -1.65
CA SER A 26 -4.23 -4.25 -0.28
C SER A 26 -4.36 -3.08 0.69
N ALA A 27 -3.85 -1.90 0.31
CA ALA A 27 -3.99 -0.68 1.10
C ALA A 27 -5.45 -0.28 1.31
N GLU A 28 -6.29 -0.37 0.27
CA GLU A 28 -7.73 -0.13 0.36
C GLU A 28 -8.41 -1.13 1.31
N THR A 29 -8.07 -2.41 1.21
CA THR A 29 -8.60 -3.45 2.10
C THR A 29 -8.26 -3.15 3.57
N ILE A 30 -7.01 -2.78 3.84
CA ILE A 30 -6.56 -2.38 5.19
C ILE A 30 -7.34 -1.15 5.68
N ALA A 31 -7.52 -0.14 4.83
CA ALA A 31 -8.30 1.05 5.18
C ALA A 31 -9.76 0.72 5.51
N GLN A 32 -10.39 -0.19 4.76
CA GLN A 32 -11.75 -0.67 5.04
C GLN A 32 -11.82 -1.42 6.38
N HIS A 33 -10.81 -2.20 6.75
CA HIS A 33 -10.74 -2.83 8.07
C HIS A 33 -10.63 -1.79 9.20
N ALA A 34 -9.80 -0.75 9.03
CA ALA A 34 -9.72 0.34 9.99
C ALA A 34 -11.08 1.06 10.14
N GLY A 35 -11.77 1.35 9.03
CA GLY A 35 -13.10 1.96 9.06
C GLY A 35 -14.16 1.10 9.75
N ARG A 36 -14.12 -0.23 9.55
CA ARG A 36 -15.00 -1.18 10.26
C ARG A 36 -14.74 -1.20 11.75
N LEU A 37 -13.47 -1.18 12.16
CA LEU A 37 -13.06 -1.09 13.56
C LEU A 37 -13.61 0.17 14.22
N ASP A 38 -13.43 1.34 13.59
CA ASP A 38 -13.98 2.61 14.11
C ASP A 38 -15.52 2.58 14.25
N ALA A 39 -16.21 1.99 13.28
CA ALA A 39 -17.67 1.89 13.28
C ALA A 39 -18.23 0.92 14.33
N GLN A 40 -17.38 0.08 14.92
CA GLN A 40 -17.74 -0.99 15.86
C GLN A 40 -16.84 -0.99 17.11
N LEU A 41 -16.31 0.18 17.52
CA LEU A 41 -15.48 0.28 18.71
C LEU A 41 -16.25 -0.19 19.96
N PHE A 42 -15.67 -1.19 20.64
CA PHE A 42 -16.11 -1.62 21.96
C PHE A 42 -15.97 -0.47 22.96
N GLY A 43 -16.84 -0.39 23.97
CA GLY A 43 -16.81 0.64 25.00
C GLY A 43 -17.53 1.93 24.61
N THR A 44 -18.21 1.99 23.45
CA THR A 44 -18.94 3.19 22.99
C THR A 44 -20.38 3.24 23.48
N GLY A 45 -20.84 2.22 24.21
CA GLY A 45 -22.16 2.24 24.82
C GLY A 45 -23.30 2.03 23.83
N ARG A 46 -23.07 1.22 22.79
CA ARG A 46 -24.08 0.98 21.75
C ARG A 46 -25.33 0.34 22.35
N GLY A 47 -26.51 0.90 22.05
CA GLY A 47 -27.80 0.37 22.52
C GLY A 47 -28.28 0.90 23.88
N GLY A 48 -27.75 2.03 24.35
CA GLY A 48 -28.23 2.71 25.58
C GLY A 48 -27.54 2.24 26.87
N ALA A 49 -26.45 1.47 26.76
CA ALA A 49 -25.59 1.13 27.88
C ALA A 49 -24.45 2.17 28.01
N GLU A 50 -24.01 2.50 29.22
CA GLU A 50 -22.85 3.40 29.42
C GLU A 50 -21.52 2.74 29.03
N SER A 51 -21.45 1.40 29.08
CA SER A 51 -20.27 0.60 28.68
C SER A 51 -20.69 -0.85 28.41
N GLU A 52 -20.25 -1.44 27.30
CA GLU A 52 -20.47 -2.87 27.01
C GLU A 52 -19.80 -3.81 28.02
N ALA A 53 -18.81 -3.33 28.80
CA ALA A 53 -18.13 -4.12 29.82
C ALA A 53 -18.93 -4.26 31.13
N GLY A 54 -19.96 -3.44 31.32
CA GLY A 54 -20.69 -3.32 32.59
C GLY A 54 -19.88 -2.61 33.69
N ARG A 55 -20.56 -2.12 34.74
CA ARG A 55 -19.96 -1.23 35.76
C ARG A 55 -18.74 -1.79 36.47
N ASN A 56 -18.71 -3.09 36.74
CA ASN A 56 -17.60 -3.74 37.45
C ASN A 56 -16.32 -3.87 36.61
N TYR A 57 -16.42 -3.71 35.28
CA TYR A 57 -15.30 -3.84 34.35
C TYR A 57 -15.08 -2.59 33.50
N ALA A 58 -15.58 -1.43 33.94
CA ALA A 58 -15.47 -0.17 33.20
C ALA A 58 -14.02 0.13 32.76
N ALA A 59 -13.05 0.03 33.69
CA ALA A 59 -11.64 0.24 33.38
C ALA A 59 -11.07 -0.76 32.34
N HIS A 60 -11.57 -2.01 32.34
CA HIS A 60 -11.17 -2.99 31.32
C HIS A 60 -11.77 -2.63 29.96
N GLY A 61 -13.02 -2.15 29.95
CA GLY A 61 -13.67 -1.71 28.72
C GLY A 61 -13.01 -0.49 28.09
N GLU A 62 -12.59 0.49 28.91
CA GLU A 62 -11.78 1.63 28.48
C GLU A 62 -10.44 1.19 27.89
N ALA A 63 -9.76 0.23 28.54
CA ALA A 63 -8.49 -0.30 28.03
C ALA A 63 -8.67 -1.01 26.68
N VAL A 64 -9.74 -1.79 26.51
CA VAL A 64 -10.09 -2.42 25.23
C VAL A 64 -10.38 -1.37 24.17
N HIS A 65 -11.19 -0.35 24.50
CA HIS A 65 -11.52 0.76 23.61
C HIS A 65 -10.26 1.45 23.09
N ALA A 66 -9.39 1.91 24.01
CA ALA A 66 -8.14 2.58 23.66
C ALA A 66 -7.20 1.67 22.84
N GLY A 67 -7.19 0.37 23.12
CA GLY A 67 -6.46 -0.62 22.33
C GLY A 67 -6.96 -0.69 20.88
N LEU A 68 -8.28 -0.74 20.69
CA LEU A 68 -8.90 -0.79 19.36
C LEU A 68 -8.69 0.51 18.57
N GLU A 69 -8.77 1.67 19.22
CA GLU A 69 -8.43 2.96 18.61
C GLU A 69 -6.98 2.98 18.11
N ARG A 70 -6.06 2.47 18.94
CA ARG A 70 -4.64 2.39 18.57
C ARG A 70 -4.41 1.43 17.40
N ILE A 71 -5.09 0.28 17.38
CA ILE A 71 -5.02 -0.66 16.25
C ILE A 71 -5.54 0.01 14.98
N SER A 72 -6.69 0.68 15.05
CA SER A 72 -7.28 1.38 13.91
C SER A 72 -6.34 2.48 13.37
N HIS A 73 -5.68 3.22 14.27
CA HIS A 73 -4.64 4.17 13.89
C HIS A 73 -3.49 3.52 13.12
N TRP A 74 -2.94 2.41 13.64
CA TRP A 74 -1.85 1.70 12.96
C TRP A 74 -2.25 1.15 11.60
N LEU A 75 -3.46 0.60 11.47
CA LEU A 75 -3.97 0.12 10.19
C LEU A 75 -4.04 1.25 9.15
N ARG A 76 -4.47 2.45 9.55
CA ARG A 76 -4.44 3.63 8.65
C ARG A 76 -3.03 4.00 8.22
N GLN A 77 -2.06 3.98 9.14
CA GLN A 77 -0.67 4.28 8.81
C GLN A 77 -0.10 3.25 7.84
N TRP A 78 -0.38 1.95 8.05
CA TRP A 78 0.05 0.89 7.15
C TRP A 78 -0.60 1.00 5.78
N SER A 79 -1.91 1.27 5.71
CA SER A 79 -2.59 1.53 4.43
C SER A 79 -1.90 2.66 3.66
N ARG A 80 -1.61 3.79 4.31
CA ARG A 80 -0.89 4.92 3.69
C ARG A 80 0.50 4.56 3.20
N ALA A 81 1.26 3.80 4.00
CA ALA A 81 2.61 3.38 3.64
C ALA A 81 2.61 2.43 2.43
N VAL A 82 1.66 1.48 2.39
CA VAL A 82 1.51 0.56 1.26
C VAL A 82 1.11 1.32 0.00
N SER A 83 0.16 2.27 0.08
CA SER A 83 -0.19 3.13 -1.07
C SER A 83 1.00 3.96 -1.55
N ALA A 84 1.77 4.57 -0.65
CA ALA A 84 2.95 5.35 -1.02
C ALA A 84 4.01 4.49 -1.72
N THR A 85 4.17 3.24 -1.28
CA THR A 85 5.09 2.28 -1.93
C THR A 85 4.59 1.89 -3.32
N ALA A 86 3.28 1.66 -3.48
CA ALA A 86 2.68 1.38 -4.78
C ALA A 86 2.84 2.55 -5.77
N ASP A 87 2.71 3.79 -5.28
CA ASP A 87 2.91 4.98 -6.11
C ASP A 87 4.37 5.14 -6.52
N ALA A 88 5.32 4.94 -5.60
CA ALA A 88 6.74 4.94 -5.92
C ALA A 88 7.11 3.87 -6.97
N LEU A 89 6.57 2.65 -6.84
CA LEU A 89 6.76 1.59 -7.84
C LEU A 89 6.15 1.96 -9.20
N GLY A 90 4.96 2.55 -9.19
CA GLY A 90 4.30 3.03 -10.40
C GLY A 90 5.13 4.09 -11.13
N THR A 91 5.64 5.09 -10.40
CA THR A 91 6.53 6.13 -10.95
C THR A 91 7.81 5.52 -11.51
N ALA A 92 8.48 4.65 -10.75
CA ALA A 92 9.72 4.00 -11.20
C ALA A 92 9.51 3.17 -12.48
N GLY A 93 8.38 2.46 -12.59
CA GLY A 93 8.02 1.70 -13.79
C GLY A 93 7.83 2.59 -15.02
N VAL A 94 7.18 3.75 -14.87
CA VAL A 94 6.99 4.73 -15.96
C VAL A 94 8.31 5.34 -16.42
N ASP A 95 9.15 5.77 -15.48
CA ASP A 95 10.45 6.39 -15.76
C ASP A 95 11.38 5.42 -16.48
N TYR A 96 11.40 4.16 -16.03
CA TYR A 96 12.17 3.11 -16.67
C TYR A 96 11.67 2.82 -18.09
N SER A 97 10.35 2.68 -18.29
CA SER A 97 9.78 2.45 -19.63
C SER A 97 10.08 3.58 -20.63
N THR A 98 10.25 4.80 -20.13
CA THR A 98 10.54 5.99 -20.94
C THR A 98 12.02 5.99 -21.34
N THR A 99 12.90 5.68 -20.39
CA THR A 99 14.34 5.54 -20.62
C THR A 99 14.64 4.45 -21.64
N GLU A 100 13.98 3.29 -21.52
CA GLU A 100 14.18 2.17 -22.45
C GLU A 100 13.71 2.51 -23.87
N ARG A 101 12.55 3.18 -24.01
CA ARG A 101 12.07 3.63 -25.33
C ARG A 101 13.02 4.63 -25.98
N GLU A 102 13.60 5.54 -25.20
CA GLU A 102 14.58 6.52 -25.70
C GLU A 102 15.89 5.83 -26.13
N ASN A 103 16.38 4.89 -25.32
CA ASN A 103 17.57 4.11 -25.67
C ASN A 103 17.34 3.27 -26.93
N ALA A 104 16.20 2.58 -27.04
CA ALA A 104 15.85 1.79 -28.22
C ALA A 104 15.81 2.65 -29.49
N ARG A 105 15.27 3.88 -29.42
CA ARG A 105 15.29 4.83 -30.54
C ARG A 105 16.70 5.23 -30.95
N ARG A 106 17.58 5.51 -29.98
CA ARG A 106 18.98 5.87 -30.24
C ARG A 106 19.75 4.71 -30.89
N ILE A 107 19.55 3.50 -30.40
CA ILE A 107 20.16 2.29 -30.98
C ILE A 107 19.66 2.07 -32.40
N ALA A 108 18.34 2.17 -32.64
CA ALA A 108 17.78 2.04 -33.98
C ALA A 108 18.30 3.11 -34.96
N ALA A 109 18.50 4.35 -34.48
CA ALA A 109 19.08 5.41 -35.29
C ALA A 109 20.57 5.17 -35.60
N ALA A 110 21.35 4.65 -34.64
CA ALA A 110 22.77 4.34 -34.80
C ALA A 110 23.01 3.10 -35.70
N GLY A 111 22.11 2.12 -35.70
CA GLY A 111 22.20 0.93 -36.56
C GLY A 111 21.79 1.14 -38.02
N ASN A 112 21.21 2.29 -38.35
CA ASN A 112 20.82 2.69 -39.71
C ASN A 112 21.88 3.60 -40.40
N GLN A 113 23.08 3.75 -39.82
CA GLN A 113 24.25 4.42 -40.41
C GLN A 113 25.34 3.41 -40.74
#